data_AF-A0A061RHU8-F1
#
_entry.id   AF-A0A061RHU8-F1
#
_cell.length_a   1.000
_cell.length_b   1.000
_cell.length_c   1.000
_cell.angle_alpha   90.00
_cell.angle_beta   90.00
_cell.angle_gamma   90.00
#
_symmetry.space_group_name_H-M   'P 1'
#
loop_
_entity.id
_entity.type
_entity.pdbx_description
1 polymer ?
#
loop_
_entity_poly.entity_id
_entity_poly.type
_entity_poly.pdbx_seq_one_letter_code
_entity_poly.pdbx_strand_id
1 'polypeptide(L)'
;MLRRCFHKVAECSGLFGVPGLHRPGDFYSLSQDAKASCKGMVEALSRHPPRAVVDVLDDISNTICKILDTAELCRNVAPSPEWRDA
;
A
#
# COMPACT_ATOMS: atom_id res chain seq x y z
N MET A 1 8.58 14.54 26.23
CA MET A 1 7.15 14.29 25.93
C MET A 1 7.04 13.15 24.94
N LEU A 2 6.82 11.93 25.40
CA LEU A 2 6.64 10.76 24.53
C LEU A 2 5.17 10.70 24.08
N ARG A 3 4.88 11.09 22.84
CA ARG A 3 3.58 10.87 22.22
C ARG A 3 3.45 9.38 21.89
N ARG A 4 2.89 8.60 22.81
CA ARG A 4 2.33 7.28 22.51
C ARG A 4 1.05 7.51 21.70
N CYS A 5 1.15 7.50 20.37
CA CYS A 5 0.00 7.33 19.51
C CYS A 5 -0.39 5.84 19.56
N PHE A 6 -1.29 5.49 20.48
CA PHE A 6 -2.02 4.23 20.37
C PHE A 6 -2.87 4.30 19.11
N HIS A 7 -2.45 3.57 18.07
CA HIS A 7 -3.29 3.35 16.90
C HIS A 7 -4.50 2.54 17.36
N LYS A 8 -5.67 3.17 17.31
CA LYS A 8 -6.96 2.49 17.46
C LYS A 8 -7.03 1.43 16.34
N VAL A 9 -7.03 0.15 16.71
CA VAL A 9 -7.28 -0.94 15.74
C VAL A 9 -8.72 -0.74 15.27
N ALA A 10 -8.87 -0.27 14.03
CA ALA A 10 -10.18 -0.14 13.43
C ALA A 10 -10.71 -1.54 13.12
N GLU A 11 -11.86 -1.89 13.68
CA GLU A 11 -12.59 -3.10 13.34
C GLU A 11 -12.91 -3.06 11.83
N CYS A 12 -12.55 -4.12 11.11
CA CYS A 12 -12.47 -4.27 9.64
C CYS A 12 -11.19 -3.80 8.93
N SER A 13 -10.03 -3.77 9.58
CA SER A 13 -8.76 -3.73 8.83
C SER A 13 -8.59 -5.03 8.04
N GLY A 14 -8.32 -4.97 6.73
CA GLY A 14 -8.05 -6.17 5.93
C GLY A 14 -6.78 -6.91 6.38
N LEU A 15 -6.38 -7.92 5.63
CA LEU A 15 -5.24 -8.79 5.94
C LEU A 15 -3.98 -7.95 6.22
N PHE A 16 -3.28 -8.27 7.32
CA PHE A 16 -2.11 -7.53 7.84
C PHE A 16 -2.35 -6.04 8.08
N GLY A 17 -3.61 -5.63 8.25
CA GLY A 17 -3.97 -4.23 8.44
C GLY A 17 -4.08 -3.44 7.13
N VAL A 18 -4.01 -4.08 5.96
CA VAL A 18 -4.18 -3.44 4.65
C VAL A 18 -5.67 -3.26 4.35
N PRO A 19 -6.21 -2.01 4.32
CA PRO A 19 -7.62 -1.79 4.03
C PRO A 19 -7.99 -2.31 2.63
N GLY A 20 -9.12 -2.98 2.50
CA GLY A 20 -9.60 -3.51 1.23
C GLY A 20 -8.98 -4.85 0.81
N LEU A 21 -7.99 -5.38 1.55
CA LEU A 21 -7.43 -6.72 1.30
C LEU A 21 -8.17 -7.77 2.13
N HIS A 22 -9.21 -8.38 1.60
CA HIS A 22 -10.01 -9.40 2.30
C HIS A 22 -9.92 -10.78 1.65
N ARG A 23 -9.52 -10.84 0.37
CA ARG A 23 -9.33 -12.06 -0.42
C ARG A 23 -8.19 -11.88 -1.43
N PRO A 24 -7.62 -12.98 -1.96
CA PRO A 24 -6.52 -12.91 -2.94
C PRO A 24 -6.79 -11.98 -4.12
N GLY A 25 -7.99 -12.06 -4.70
CA GLY A 25 -8.36 -11.24 -5.86
C GLY A 25 -8.36 -9.72 -5.60
N ASP A 26 -8.37 -9.27 -4.34
CA ASP A 26 -8.35 -7.84 -4.03
C ASP A 26 -6.99 -7.20 -4.35
N PHE A 27 -5.90 -7.99 -4.44
CA PHE A 27 -4.59 -7.48 -4.87
C PHE A 27 -4.65 -6.79 -6.24
N TYR A 28 -5.49 -7.28 -7.15
CA TYR A 28 -5.67 -6.66 -8.46
C TYR A 28 -6.28 -5.26 -8.35
N SER A 29 -7.39 -5.12 -7.64
CA SER A 29 -8.06 -3.82 -7.43
C SER A 29 -7.15 -2.84 -6.70
N LEU A 30 -6.49 -3.28 -5.62
CA LEU A 30 -5.54 -2.47 -4.88
C LEU A 30 -4.37 -2.01 -5.76
N SER A 31 -3.88 -2.87 -6.65
CA SER A 31 -2.81 -2.51 -7.60
C SER A 31 -3.27 -1.48 -8.63
N GLN A 32 -4.51 -1.55 -9.12
CA GLN A 32 -5.06 -0.52 -10.02
C GLN A 32 -5.21 0.82 -9.31
N ASP A 33 -5.71 0.80 -8.07
CA ASP A 33 -5.87 2.01 -7.27
C ASP A 33 -4.52 2.66 -6.95
N ALA A 34 -3.53 1.87 -6.55
CA ALA A 34 -2.16 2.34 -6.34
C ALA A 34 -1.57 2.95 -7.62
N LYS A 35 -1.75 2.29 -8.77
CA LYS A 35 -1.29 2.81 -10.07
C LYS A 35 -1.95 4.16 -10.40
N ALA A 36 -3.26 4.28 -10.21
CA ALA A 36 -3.98 5.53 -10.43
C ALA A 36 -3.50 6.65 -9.50
N SER A 37 -3.28 6.33 -8.22
CA SER A 37 -2.78 7.28 -7.23
C SER A 37 -1.37 7.76 -7.56
N CYS A 38 -0.45 6.85 -7.88
CA CYS A 38 0.91 7.17 -8.32
C CYS A 38 0.92 8.02 -9.59
N LYS A 39 0.04 7.75 -10.56
CA LYS A 39 -0.10 8.58 -11.75
C LYS A 39 -0.51 10.00 -11.39
N GLY A 40 -1.47 10.18 -10.49
CA GLY A 40 -1.88 11.49 -9.99
C GLY A 40 -0.74 12.26 -9.30
N MET A 41 0.08 11.56 -8.51
CA MET A 41 1.27 12.15 -7.88
C MET A 41 2.31 12.61 -8.91
N VAL A 42 2.58 11.79 -9.94
CA VAL A 42 3.48 12.14 -11.05
C VAL A 42 2.96 13.33 -11.86
N GLU A 43 1.65 13.41 -12.11
CA GLU A 43 1.07 14.56 -12.81
C GLU A 43 1.14 15.85 -11.97
N ALA A 44 1.01 15.72 -10.64
CA ALA A 44 1.13 16.84 -9.72
C ALA A 44 2.57 17.37 -9.56
N LEU A 45 3.60 16.54 -9.78
CA LEU A 45 5.02 16.91 -9.64
C LEU A 45 5.40 18.18 -10.40
N SER A 46 4.82 18.42 -11.57
CA SER A 46 5.02 19.65 -12.37
C SER A 46 4.65 20.95 -11.63
N ARG A 47 3.78 20.86 -10.62
CA ARG A 47 3.29 21.98 -9.79
C ARG A 47 4.04 22.12 -8.46
N HIS A 48 4.96 21.20 -8.16
CA HIS A 48 5.73 21.19 -6.92
C HIS A 48 7.11 21.82 -7.09
N PRO A 49 7.68 22.41 -6.01
CA PRO A 49 9.07 22.86 -6.05
C PRO A 49 10.02 21.66 -6.20
N PRO A 50 11.20 21.81 -6.83
CA PRO A 50 12.14 20.70 -7.06
C PRO A 50 12.52 19.91 -5.79
N ARG A 51 12.55 20.57 -4.63
CA ARG A 51 12.83 19.93 -3.34
C ARG A 51 11.80 18.88 -2.91
N ALA A 52 10.55 18.98 -3.39
CA ALA A 52 9.48 18.05 -3.04
C ALA A 52 9.48 16.79 -3.91
N VAL A 53 10.38 16.69 -4.91
CA VAL A 53 10.46 15.51 -5.79
C VAL A 53 10.75 14.25 -4.98
N VAL A 54 11.69 14.34 -4.02
CA VAL A 54 12.05 13.19 -3.17
C VAL A 54 10.86 12.76 -2.32
N ASP A 55 10.17 13.70 -1.67
CA ASP A 55 8.98 13.41 -0.86
C ASP A 55 7.89 12.70 -1.69
N VAL A 56 7.66 13.15 -2.93
CA VAL A 56 6.68 12.51 -3.82
C VAL A 56 7.13 11.10 -4.25
N LEU A 57 8.43 10.89 -4.51
CA LEU A 57 8.96 9.56 -4.81
C LEU A 57 8.85 8.61 -3.61
N ASP A 58 9.04 9.12 -2.39
CA ASP A 58 8.83 8.37 -1.16
C ASP A 58 7.36 7.98 -0.99
N ASP A 59 6.42 8.88 -1.28
CA ASP A 59 4.98 8.59 -1.24
C ASP A 59 4.56 7.54 -2.29
N ILE A 60 5.11 7.63 -3.50
CA ILE A 60 4.92 6.61 -4.54
C ILE A 60 5.45 5.25 -4.06
N SER A 61 6.65 5.23 -3.50
CA SER A 61 7.28 4.00 -2.99
C SER A 61 6.44 3.40 -1.85
N ASN A 62 6.01 4.21 -0.88
CA ASN A 62 5.13 3.80 0.20
C ASN A 62 3.81 3.22 -0.29
N THR A 63 3.26 3.76 -1.38
CA THR A 63 2.00 3.28 -1.97
C THR A 63 2.16 1.90 -2.59
N ILE A 64 3.25 1.68 -3.33
CA ILE A 64 3.51 0.42 -4.03
C ILE A 64 4.00 -0.67 -3.06
N CYS A 65 4.97 -0.35 -2.20
CA CYS A 65 5.58 -1.32 -1.28
C CYS A 65 4.56 -1.93 -0.31
N LYS A 66 3.59 -1.16 0.19
CA LYS A 66 2.53 -1.72 1.07
C LYS A 66 1.79 -2.90 0.45
N ILE A 67 1.54 -2.86 -0.86
CA ILE A 67 0.86 -3.93 -1.58
C ILE A 67 1.84 -5.06 -1.88
N LEU A 68 3.02 -4.72 -2.42
CA LEU A 68 4.03 -5.72 -2.82
C LEU A 68 4.57 -6.52 -1.64
N ASP A 69 4.92 -5.86 -0.53
CA ASP A 69 5.44 -6.51 0.67
C ASP A 69 4.39 -7.44 1.27
N THR A 70 3.12 -7.04 1.20
CA THR A 70 2.00 -7.88 1.64
C THR A 70 1.82 -9.09 0.73
N ALA A 71 1.89 -8.92 -0.59
CA ALA A 71 1.83 -10.04 -1.54
C ALA A 71 3.01 -10.99 -1.37
N GLU A 72 4.22 -10.45 -1.14
CA GLU A 72 5.42 -11.24 -0.92
C GLU A 72 5.34 -12.02 0.40
N LEU A 73 4.80 -11.41 1.45
CA LEU A 73 4.54 -12.11 2.69
C LEU A 73 3.55 -13.27 2.45
N CYS A 74 2.44 -13.03 1.76
CA CYS A 74 1.48 -14.07 1.40
C CYS A 74 2.13 -15.23 0.65
N ARG A 75 2.98 -14.96 -0.35
CA ARG A 75 3.75 -15.98 -1.09
C ARG A 75 4.57 -16.91 -0.21
N ASN A 76 5.14 -16.38 0.87
CA ASN A 76 6.06 -17.11 1.74
C ASN A 76 5.38 -17.78 2.94
N VAL A 77 4.26 -17.25 3.44
CA VAL A 77 3.67 -17.70 4.72
C VAL A 77 2.23 -18.20 4.60
N ALA A 78 1.53 -17.91 3.51
CA ALA A 78 0.12 -18.30 3.41
C ALA A 78 -0.02 -19.82 3.23
N PRO A 79 -0.90 -20.48 4.01
CA PRO A 79 -1.13 -21.92 3.87
C PRO A 79 -1.92 -22.27 2.60
N SER A 80 -2.69 -21.31 2.06
CA SER A 80 -3.53 -21.53 0.89
C SER A 80 -2.77 -21.18 -0.40
N PRO A 81 -2.88 -22.00 -1.46
CA PRO A 81 -2.30 -21.69 -2.77
C PRO A 81 -2.84 -20.39 -3.36
N GLU A 82 -4.13 -20.10 -3.15
CA GLU A 82 -4.77 -18.92 -3.74
C GLU A 82 -4.14 -17.61 -3.26
N TRP A 83 -3.70 -17.55 -1.99
CA TRP A 83 -2.96 -16.39 -1.46
C TRP A 83 -1.51 -16.33 -1.95
N ARG A 84 -0.89 -17.48 -2.27
CA ARG A 84 0.48 -17.53 -2.80
C ARG A 84 0.54 -17.16 -4.28
N ASP A 85 -0.50 -17.50 -5.03
CA ASP A 85 -0.57 -17.28 -6.47
C ASP A 85 -1.23 -15.93 -6.84
N ALA A 86 -1.60 -15.14 -5.83
CA ALA A 86 -2.30 -13.85 -5.96
C ALA A 86 -1.41 -12.71 -6.48
#